data_AF-A0A354X665-F1
#
_entry.id   AF-A0A354X665-F1
#
_cell.length_a   1.000
_cell.length_b   1.000
_cell.length_c   1.000
_cell.angle_alpha   90.00
_cell.angle_beta   90.00
_cell.angle_gamma   90.00
#
_symmetry.space_group_name_H-M   'P 1'
#
loop_
_entity.id
_entity.type
_entity.pdbx_description
1 polymer ?
#
loop_
_entity_poly.entity_id
_entity_poly.type
_entity_poly.pdbx_seq_one_letter_code
_entity_poly.pdbx_strand_id
1 'polypeptide(L)' 'GVTYAQLKDFNSWLRSDKLTNKTGKSYLLLVPTAESLYYRKGEKYPVHDSRWVQK' A
#
# COMPACT_ATOMS: atom_id res chain seq x y z
N GLY A 1 -8.64 -4.23 12.94
CA GLY A 1 -9.33 -3.94 11.66
C GLY A 1 -8.41 -3.14 10.76
N VAL A 2 -8.64 -3.13 9.45
CA VAL A 2 -7.83 -2.36 8.48
C VAL A 2 -8.32 -0.91 8.45
N THR A 3 -7.39 0.04 8.57
CA THR A 3 -7.71 1.49 8.53
C THR A 3 -7.77 2.02 7.09
N TYR A 4 -8.50 3.12 6.89
CA TYR A 4 -8.53 3.80 5.59
C TYR A 4 -7.14 4.29 5.15
N ALA A 5 -6.33 4.78 6.09
CA ALA A 5 -4.94 5.19 5.82
C ALA A 5 -4.11 4.04 5.25
N GLN A 6 -4.18 2.86 5.87
CA GLN A 6 -3.50 1.66 5.36
C GLN A 6 -3.98 1.30 3.94
N LEU A 7 -5.28 1.32 3.67
CA LEU A 7 -5.79 1.05 2.30
C LEU A 7 -5.30 2.06 1.27
N LYS A 8 -5.16 3.34 1.65
CA LYS A 8 -4.65 4.43 0.80
C LYS A 8 -3.17 4.23 0.44
N ASP A 9 -2.37 3.80 1.41
CA ASP A 9 -0.93 3.56 1.22
C ASP A 9 -0.70 2.47 0.17
N PHE A 10 -1.48 1.39 0.22
CA PHE A 10 -1.38 0.28 -0.74
C PHE A 10 -2.15 0.50 -2.05
N ASN A 11 -3.05 1.49 -2.10
CA ASN A 11 -3.87 1.78 -3.28
C ASN A 11 -3.96 3.31 -3.45
N SER A 12 -2.88 3.96 -3.88
CA SER A 12 -2.80 5.43 -3.93
C SER A 12 -3.84 6.07 -4.87
N TRP A 13 -4.42 5.29 -5.78
CA TRP A 13 -5.52 5.72 -6.66
C TRP A 13 -6.91 5.72 -5.98
N LEU A 14 -7.03 5.15 -4.78
CA LEU A 14 -8.27 5.11 -4.00
C LEU A 14 -8.64 6.52 -3.52
N ARG A 15 -9.59 7.18 -4.20
CA ARG A 15 -9.89 8.60 -3.95
C ARG A 15 -10.84 8.86 -2.80
N SER A 16 -11.75 7.94 -2.49
CA SER A 16 -12.70 8.04 -1.37
C SER A 16 -12.75 6.72 -0.58
N ASP A 17 -13.38 6.78 0.58
CA ASP A 17 -13.81 5.66 1.44
C ASP A 17 -14.88 4.76 0.81
N LYS A 18 -15.42 5.12 -0.36
CA LYS A 18 -16.46 4.40 -1.08
C LYS A 18 -15.93 3.84 -2.39
N LEU A 19 -16.14 2.54 -2.60
CA LEU A 19 -15.87 1.89 -3.87
C LEU A 19 -16.92 2.32 -4.90
N THR A 20 -16.59 3.31 -5.72
CA THR A 20 -17.51 3.89 -6.69
C THR A 20 -17.24 3.29 -8.08
N ASN A 21 -17.94 2.20 -8.44
CA ASN A 21 -17.77 1.53 -9.73
C ASN A 21 -18.90 1.84 -10.73
N LYS A 22 -19.12 3.13 -11.04
CA LYS A 22 -20.18 3.53 -11.98
C LYS A 22 -19.94 3.06 -13.42
N THR A 23 -18.69 2.79 -13.77
CA THR A 23 -18.27 2.44 -15.14
C THR A 23 -18.19 0.93 -15.38
N GLY A 24 -18.41 0.09 -14.37
CA GLY A 24 -18.36 -1.37 -14.47
C GLY A 24 -16.95 -1.93 -14.66
N LYS A 25 -15.90 -1.18 -14.36
CA LYS A 25 -14.51 -1.63 -14.47
C LYS A 25 -14.14 -2.55 -13.30
N SER A 26 -13.14 -3.41 -13.51
CA SER A 26 -12.57 -4.24 -12.46
C SER A 26 -11.43 -3.51 -11.77
N TYR A 27 -11.41 -3.56 -10.44
CA TYR A 27 -10.33 -3.00 -9.62
C TYR A 27 -9.82 -4.07 -8.66
N LEU A 28 -8.51 -4.12 -8.48
CA LEU A 28 -7.86 -4.96 -7.47
C LEU A 28 -7.60 -4.10 -6.24
N LEU A 29 -8.26 -4.43 -5.13
CA LEU A 29 -7.98 -3.81 -3.82
C LEU A 29 -6.96 -4.66 -3.10
N LEU A 30 -5.77 -4.11 -2.89
CA LEU A 30 -4.75 -4.74 -2.07
C LEU A 30 -5.10 -4.51 -0.60
N VAL A 31 -5.55 -5.56 0.09
CA VAL A 31 -5.82 -5.54 1.53
C VAL A 31 -4.59 -6.11 2.26
N PRO A 32 -3.97 -5.35 3.17
CA PRO A 32 -2.79 -5.82 3.88
C PRO A 32 -3.13 -6.96 4.86
N THR A 33 -2.21 -7.91 4.99
CA THR A 33 -2.24 -8.92 6.05
C THR A 33 -1.54 -8.39 7.30
N ALA A 34 -1.74 -9.03 8.45
CA ALA A 34 -1.06 -8.61 9.68
C ALA A 34 0.47 -8.63 9.53
N GLU A 35 1.01 -9.62 8.81
CA GLU A 35 2.44 -9.75 8.55
C GLU A 35 2.98 -8.66 7.60
N SER A 36 2.18 -8.22 6.63
CA SER A 36 2.60 -7.20 5.67
C SER A 36 2.68 -5.80 6.26
N LEU A 37 2.19 -5.60 7.49
CA LEU A 37 2.29 -4.33 8.21
C LEU A 37 3.68 -4.10 8.81
N TYR A 38 4.51 -5.14 8.86
CA TYR A 38 5.84 -5.09 9.46
C TYR A 38 6.92 -5.34 8.42
N TYR A 39 8.04 -4.62 8.56
CA TYR A 39 9.23 -4.92 7.77
C TYR A 39 9.71 -6.33 8.08
N ARG A 40 9.93 -7.13 7.03
CA ARG A 40 10.50 -8.47 7.20
C ARG A 40 12.00 -8.32 7.47
N LYS A 41 12.46 -8.96 8.54
CA LYS A 41 13.88 -8.93 8.92
C LYS A 41 14.73 -9.53 7.78
N GLY A 42 15.59 -8.70 7.20
CA GLY A 42 16.47 -9.10 6.08
C GLY A 42 15.89 -8.88 4.69
N GLU A 43 14.67 -8.36 4.57
CA GLU A 43 14.11 -7.95 3.28
C GLU A 43 14.83 -6.69 2.78
N LYS A 44 15.43 -6.80 1.58
CA LYS A 44 16.13 -5.68 0.95
C LYS A 44 15.14 -4.95 0.06
N TYR A 45 14.67 -3.80 0.52
CA TYR A 45 13.88 -2.91 -0.32
C TYR A 45 14.79 -2.16 -1.29
N PRO A 46 14.39 -2.00 -2.56
CA PRO A 46 15.14 -1.18 -3.49
C PRO A 46 15.19 0.25 -2.94
N VAL A 47 16.40 0.73 -2.69
CA VAL A 47 16.61 2.11 -2.29
C VAL A 47 16.40 2.99 -3.52
N HIS A 48 15.35 3.80 -3.51
CA HIS A 48 15.01 4.69 -4.62
C HIS A 48 16.08 5.78 -4.87
N ASP A 49 16.73 6.24 -3.80
CA ASP A 49 17.82 7.23 -3.85
C ASP A 49 18.92 6.87 -2.84
N SER A 50 20.13 6.63 -3.34
CA SER A 50 21.27 6.19 -2.53
C SER A 50 21.72 7.23 -1.49
N ARG A 51 21.35 8.50 -1.65
CA ARG A 51 21.65 9.57 -0.68
C ARG A 51 20.84 9.44 0.62
N TRP A 52 19.76 8.68 0.63
CA TRP A 52 18.90 8.50 1.80
C TRP A 52 19.42 7.46 2.79
N VAL A 53 20.49 6.75 2.44
CA VAL A 53 21.11 5.73 3.29
C VAL A 53 22.45 6.26 3.75
N GLN A 54 22.63 6.40 5.06
CA GLN A 54 23.94 6.66 5.63
C GLN A 54 24.75 5.35 5.69
N LYS A 55 26.03 5.44 5.37
CA LYS A 55 26.97 4.31 5.41
C LYS A 55 27.37 3.94 6.83
#